data_AF-A0A2D4KN73-F1
#
_entry.id   AF-A0A2D4KN73-F1
#
_cell.length_a   1.000
_cell.length_b   1.000
_cell.length_c   1.000
_cell.angle_alpha   90.00
_cell.angle_beta   90.00
_cell.angle_gamma   90.00
#
_symmetry.space_group_name_H-M   'P 1'
#
loop_
_entity.id
_entity.type
_entity.pdbx_description
1 polymer ?
#
loop_
_entity_poly.entity_id
_entity_poly.type
_entity_poly.pdbx_seq_one_letter_code
_entity_poly.pdbx_strand_id
1 'polypeptide(L)'
;QLGIVLLQWYEPMQKFMLIKHFDFPLPMPLKVFEMLVIPEQEYPMVCVAISRGAEPNQVVQFETINLNSASSWFTEIGIGCQQLDAIHVTQLERDTVLVCLDRFVKIVNLHGKLKSSKKLASELSFDFCIESVVCLQDSVLAFWKHGMQGKSFKSDEVTQEISDETRVFRLLGSDRVVVLESRPTDNPTAHSNLYILAGHENSY
;
A
#
# COMPACT_ATOMS: atom_id res chain seq x y z
N GLN A 1 -20.69 0.85 16.91
CA GLN A 1 -20.32 2.12 16.26
C GLN A 1 -18.95 1.88 15.63
N LEU A 2 -18.82 2.06 14.31
CA LEU A 2 -17.53 1.97 13.61
C LEU A 2 -16.99 3.39 13.45
N GLY A 3 -15.68 3.56 13.62
CA GLY A 3 -15.06 4.87 13.60
C GLY A 3 -13.54 4.81 13.70
N ILE A 4 -12.91 5.97 13.57
CA ILE A 4 -11.46 6.14 13.70
C ILE A 4 -11.17 6.90 14.99
N VAL A 5 -10.16 6.43 15.72
CA VAL A 5 -9.63 7.09 16.90
C VAL A 5 -8.26 7.65 16.57
N LEU A 6 -8.07 8.95 16.77
CA LEU A 6 -6.75 9.59 16.70
C LEU A 6 -6.17 9.68 18.11
N LEU A 7 -5.05 8.99 18.30
CA LEU A 7 -4.29 8.99 19.54
C LEU A 7 -2.93 9.66 19.32
N GLN A 8 -2.44 10.39 20.32
CA GLN A 8 -1.09 10.95 20.31
C GLN A 8 -0.30 10.41 21.50
N TRP A 9 0.94 9.98 21.25
CA TRP A 9 1.85 9.59 22.30
C TRP A 9 2.24 10.81 23.15
N TYR A 10 2.00 10.75 24.46
CA TYR A 10 2.35 11.79 25.41
C TYR A 10 3.51 11.33 26.30
N GLU A 11 4.72 11.76 25.94
CA GLU A 11 5.98 11.35 26.58
C GLU A 11 5.97 11.45 28.11
N PRO A 12 5.49 12.55 28.74
CA PRO A 12 5.55 12.68 30.21
C PRO A 12 4.74 11.64 30.98
N MET A 13 3.72 11.04 30.36
CA MET A 13 2.91 9.98 30.98
C MET A 13 3.14 8.60 30.36
N GLN A 14 4.01 8.50 29.35
CA GLN A 14 4.26 7.26 28.60
C GLN A 14 2.98 6.55 28.17
N LYS A 15 2.00 7.32 27.65
CA LYS A 15 0.73 6.76 27.20
C LYS A 15 0.17 7.51 26.01
N PHE A 16 -0.67 6.81 25.24
CA PHE A 16 -1.47 7.40 24.19
C PHE A 16 -2.65 8.18 24.78
N MET A 17 -2.75 9.45 24.41
CA MET A 17 -3.85 10.34 24.76
C MET A 17 -4.83 10.43 23.59
N LEU A 18 -6.11 10.37 23.90
CA LEU A 18 -7.16 10.58 22.90
C LEU A 18 -7.20 12.03 22.46
N ILE A 19 -7.02 12.26 21.16
CA ILE A 19 -7.11 13.58 20.55
C ILE A 19 -8.50 13.78 19.93
N LYS A 20 -8.93 12.85 19.08
CA LYS A 20 -10.24 12.92 18.40
C LYS A 20 -10.84 11.53 18.17
N HIS A 21 -12.16 11.50 18.11
CA HIS A 21 -12.95 10.35 17.68
C HIS A 21 -13.81 10.75 16.49
N PHE A 22 -13.77 9.96 15.41
CA PHE A 22 -14.51 10.19 14.18
C PHE A 22 -15.48 9.03 13.96
N ASP A 23 -16.76 9.30 14.11
CA ASP A 23 -17.82 8.38 13.69
C ASP A 23 -17.87 8.36 12.16
N PHE A 24 -17.49 7.23 11.56
CA PHE A 24 -17.44 7.09 10.12
C PHE A 24 -17.72 5.65 9.67
N PRO A 25 -18.61 5.42 8.68
CA PRO A 25 -18.86 4.09 8.14
C PRO A 25 -17.67 3.63 7.28
N LEU A 26 -16.69 2.98 7.91
CA LEU A 26 -15.54 2.43 7.21
C LEU A 26 -15.96 1.34 6.20
N PRO A 27 -15.26 1.24 5.04
CA PRO A 27 -15.44 0.12 4.12
C PRO A 27 -15.27 -1.22 4.82
N MET A 28 -16.09 -2.20 4.44
CA MET A 28 -15.99 -3.57 4.94
C MET A 28 -15.91 -4.55 3.76
N PRO A 29 -14.79 -5.29 3.59
CA PRO A 29 -13.57 -5.25 4.39
C PRO A 29 -12.74 -3.96 4.19
N LEU A 30 -12.03 -3.54 5.23
CA LEU A 30 -11.07 -2.43 5.15
C LEU A 30 -9.75 -2.93 4.57
N LYS A 31 -9.58 -2.80 3.25
CA LYS A 31 -8.39 -3.28 2.53
C LYS A 31 -7.24 -2.28 2.53
N VAL A 32 -7.55 -0.99 2.62
CA VAL A 32 -6.58 0.10 2.65
C VAL A 32 -6.76 0.87 3.94
N PHE A 33 -5.67 1.16 4.63
CA PHE A 33 -5.64 2.04 5.80
C PHE A 33 -4.27 2.69 5.88
N GLU A 34 -4.08 3.77 5.12
CA GLU A 34 -2.78 4.41 4.95
C GLU A 34 -2.84 5.88 5.32
N MET A 35 -1.81 6.38 6.01
CA MET A 35 -1.67 7.79 6.33
C MET A 35 -0.93 8.53 5.22
N LEU A 36 -1.61 9.50 4.59
CA LEU A 36 -1.04 10.38 3.58
C LEU A 36 -0.67 11.72 4.23
N VAL A 37 0.63 11.96 4.37
CA VAL A 37 1.17 13.21 4.89
C VAL A 37 1.04 14.30 3.83
N ILE A 38 0.28 15.35 4.16
CA ILE A 38 0.11 16.54 3.33
C ILE A 38 0.93 17.68 3.95
N PRO A 39 1.84 18.34 3.21
CA PRO A 39 2.78 19.31 3.78
C PRO A 39 2.15 20.48 4.55
N GLU A 40 0.95 20.90 4.17
CA GLU A 40 0.27 22.07 4.73
C GLU A 40 -0.72 21.72 5.86
N GLN A 41 -0.81 20.44 6.27
CA GLN A 41 -1.76 19.95 7.26
C GLN A 41 -1.08 19.55 8.57
N GLU A 42 -1.77 19.72 9.69
CA GLU A 42 -1.27 19.34 11.02
C GLU A 42 -1.24 17.82 11.20
N TYR A 43 -2.29 17.15 10.74
CA TYR A 43 -2.46 15.70 10.77
C TYR A 43 -2.50 15.13 9.35
N PRO A 44 -2.03 13.89 9.15
CA PRO A 44 -2.17 13.21 7.86
C PRO A 44 -3.64 12.98 7.51
N MET A 45 -3.92 12.84 6.23
CA MET A 45 -5.19 12.30 5.75
C MET A 45 -5.14 10.78 5.88
N VAL A 46 -6.26 10.14 6.21
CA VAL A 46 -6.34 8.68 6.27
C VAL A 46 -7.03 8.15 5.02
N CYS A 47 -6.29 7.50 4.14
CA CYS A 47 -6.84 6.82 2.98
C CYS A 47 -7.43 5.47 3.40
N VAL A 48 -8.72 5.27 3.12
CA VAL A 48 -9.47 4.05 3.51
C VAL A 48 -9.93 3.23 2.30
N ALA A 49 -9.92 3.84 1.11
CA ALA A 49 -10.26 3.18 -0.14
C ALA A 49 -9.67 3.94 -1.34
N ILE A 50 -9.69 3.28 -2.48
CA ILE A 50 -9.32 3.84 -3.78
C ILE A 50 -10.50 3.66 -4.72
N SER A 51 -10.85 4.69 -5.48
CA SER A 51 -11.83 4.61 -6.56
C SER A 51 -11.24 5.03 -7.89
N ARG A 52 -11.98 4.77 -8.98
CA ARG A 52 -11.62 5.26 -10.32
C ARG A 52 -11.58 6.79 -10.31
N GLY A 53 -10.53 7.37 -10.89
CA GLY A 53 -10.41 8.83 -10.99
C GLY A 53 -11.56 9.47 -11.76
N ALA A 54 -12.00 10.64 -11.29
CA ALA A 54 -13.09 11.39 -11.89
C ALA A 54 -12.64 12.24 -13.10
N GLU A 55 -11.38 12.68 -13.09
CA GLU A 55 -10.80 13.56 -14.10
C GLU A 55 -10.02 12.81 -15.19
N PRO A 56 -9.95 13.30 -16.45
CA PRO A 56 -9.31 12.61 -17.57
C PRO A 56 -7.84 12.18 -17.36
N ASN A 57 -7.13 12.84 -16.44
CA ASN A 57 -5.72 12.56 -16.13
C ASN A 57 -5.51 11.96 -14.73
N GLN A 58 -6.59 11.72 -14.00
CA GLN A 58 -6.58 11.11 -12.68
C GLN A 58 -6.87 9.63 -12.85
N VAL A 59 -5.87 8.79 -12.56
CA VAL A 59 -6.02 7.33 -12.73
C VAL A 59 -6.71 6.70 -11.53
N VAL A 60 -6.59 7.31 -10.36
CA VAL A 60 -7.20 6.87 -9.10
C VAL A 60 -7.65 8.07 -8.28
N GLN A 61 -8.69 7.89 -7.46
CA GLN A 61 -9.10 8.85 -6.45
C GLN A 61 -8.90 8.23 -5.07
N PHE A 62 -8.23 8.97 -4.18
CA PHE A 62 -8.03 8.56 -2.80
C PHE A 62 -9.28 8.92 -1.99
N GLU A 63 -9.97 7.92 -1.47
CA GLU A 63 -11.05 8.12 -0.51
C GLU A 63 -10.43 8.32 0.87
N THR A 64 -10.44 9.57 1.34
CA THR A 64 -9.70 9.99 2.52
C THR A 64 -10.58 10.58 3.60
N ILE A 65 -10.17 10.36 4.85
CA ILE A 65 -10.75 10.96 6.04
C ILE A 65 -9.83 12.08 6.50
N ASN A 66 -10.39 13.29 6.63
CA ASN A 66 -9.65 14.47 7.05
C ASN A 66 -9.64 14.62 8.57
N LEU A 67 -8.51 14.28 9.20
CA LEU A 67 -8.33 14.39 10.65
C LEU A 67 -8.19 15.84 11.15
N ASN A 68 -7.89 16.79 10.25
CA ASN A 68 -7.79 18.22 10.55
C ASN A 68 -9.17 18.88 10.70
N SER A 69 -10.21 18.29 10.09
CA SER A 69 -11.58 18.79 10.21
C SER A 69 -12.16 18.55 11.61
N ALA A 70 -13.09 19.42 12.02
CA ALA A 70 -13.92 19.20 13.21
C ALA A 70 -15.20 18.39 12.90
N SER A 71 -15.43 18.09 11.62
CA SER A 71 -16.64 17.46 11.09
C SER A 71 -16.31 16.14 10.41
N SER A 72 -16.96 15.05 10.84
CA SER A 72 -16.80 13.69 10.29
C SER A 72 -17.54 13.46 8.96
N TRP A 73 -18.39 14.40 8.54
CA TRP A 73 -19.28 14.26 7.38
C TRP A 73 -18.69 14.79 6.06
N PHE A 74 -17.55 15.49 6.10
CA PHE A 74 -16.90 16.03 4.90
C PHE A 74 -15.79 15.10 4.45
N THR A 75 -16.18 13.97 3.87
CA THR A 75 -15.27 13.13 3.11
C THR A 75 -15.87 13.00 1.72
N GLU A 76 -15.06 13.20 0.69
CA GLU A 76 -15.46 12.96 -0.71
C GLU A 76 -15.60 11.46 -0.99
N ILE A 77 -16.19 10.71 -0.06
CA ILE A 77 -16.49 9.29 -0.18
C ILE A 77 -17.84 9.23 -0.89
N GLY A 78 -17.78 9.48 -2.20
CA GLY A 78 -18.94 9.55 -3.07
C GLY A 78 -19.63 8.20 -3.16
N ILE A 79 -20.89 8.14 -2.70
CA ILE A 79 -21.83 7.04 -2.95
C ILE A 79 -22.11 7.03 -4.46
N GLY A 80 -21.23 6.41 -5.26
CA GLY A 80 -21.33 6.39 -6.72
C GLY A 80 -20.02 6.23 -7.46
N CYS A 81 -18.86 6.38 -6.79
CA CYS A 81 -17.58 6.10 -7.43
C CYS A 81 -17.33 4.59 -7.50
N GLN A 82 -16.88 4.09 -8.65
CA GLN A 82 -16.49 2.68 -8.79
C GLN A 82 -15.22 2.44 -7.96
N GLN A 83 -15.41 1.91 -6.76
CA GLN A 83 -14.32 1.50 -5.88
C GLN A 83 -13.45 0.46 -6.60
N LEU A 84 -12.14 0.68 -6.57
CA LEU A 84 -11.16 -0.24 -7.11
C LEU A 84 -10.70 -1.18 -6.00
N ASP A 85 -10.42 -2.42 -6.37
CA ASP A 85 -9.87 -3.39 -5.44
C ASP A 85 -8.36 -3.15 -5.23
N ALA A 86 -8.05 -2.17 -4.39
CA ALA A 86 -6.67 -1.82 -4.08
C ALA A 86 -6.06 -2.83 -3.09
N ILE A 87 -4.88 -3.33 -3.47
CA ILE A 87 -4.11 -4.30 -2.71
C ILE A 87 -3.23 -3.60 -1.69
N HIS A 88 -2.62 -2.48 -2.07
CA HIS A 88 -1.70 -1.73 -1.22
C HIS A 88 -1.61 -0.27 -1.64
N VAL A 89 -1.43 0.61 -0.66
CA VAL A 89 -1.17 2.04 -0.86
C VAL A 89 -0.07 2.43 0.10
N THR A 90 0.96 3.11 -0.38
CA THR A 90 2.01 3.67 0.48
C THR A 90 2.56 4.97 -0.09
N GLN A 91 2.80 5.94 0.78
CA GLN A 91 3.46 7.19 0.40
C GLN A 91 4.98 7.01 0.41
N LEU A 92 5.60 7.09 -0.77
CA LEU A 92 7.05 6.93 -0.95
C LEU A 92 7.81 8.23 -0.68
N GLU A 93 7.25 9.36 -1.11
CA GLU A 93 7.82 10.69 -0.93
C GLU A 93 6.70 11.71 -0.68
N ARG A 94 7.08 12.97 -0.43
CA ARG A 94 6.14 14.08 -0.14
C ARG A 94 4.92 14.14 -1.07
N ASP A 95 5.11 13.94 -2.37
CA ASP A 95 4.03 13.97 -3.37
C ASP A 95 4.08 12.73 -4.27
N THR A 96 4.53 11.59 -3.75
CA THR A 96 4.67 10.36 -4.53
C THR A 96 4.04 9.22 -3.74
N VAL A 97 2.97 8.65 -4.28
CA VAL A 97 2.22 7.55 -3.68
C VAL A 97 2.25 6.38 -4.65
N LEU A 98 2.55 5.19 -4.12
CA LEU A 98 2.44 3.94 -4.83
C LEU A 98 1.07 3.33 -4.56
N VAL A 99 0.38 2.94 -5.62
CA VAL A 99 -0.93 2.27 -5.55
C VAL A 99 -0.85 0.96 -6.32
N CYS A 100 -1.07 -0.15 -5.62
CA CYS A 100 -1.10 -1.48 -6.21
C CYS A 100 -2.54 -1.92 -6.49
N LEU A 101 -2.85 -2.22 -7.75
CA LEU A 101 -4.16 -2.62 -8.26
C LEU A 101 -4.01 -3.83 -9.19
N ASP A 102 -4.64 -4.96 -8.86
CA ASP A 102 -4.60 -6.19 -9.68
C ASP A 102 -3.18 -6.60 -10.12
N ARG A 103 -2.80 -6.29 -11.37
CA ARG A 103 -1.49 -6.61 -11.96
C ARG A 103 -0.57 -5.40 -12.15
N PHE A 104 -0.95 -4.27 -11.57
CA PHE A 104 -0.29 -2.99 -11.82
C PHE A 104 0.13 -2.33 -10.52
N VAL A 105 1.34 -1.79 -10.52
CA VAL A 105 1.81 -0.83 -9.53
C VAL A 105 1.89 0.53 -10.20
N LYS A 106 1.03 1.46 -9.78
CA LYS A 106 0.96 2.83 -10.32
C LYS A 106 1.66 3.80 -9.37
N ILE A 107 2.51 4.66 -9.91
CA ILE A 107 3.15 5.76 -9.18
C ILE A 107 2.40 7.05 -9.49
N VAL A 108 1.70 7.58 -8.49
CA VAL A 108 0.83 8.74 -8.61
C VAL A 108 1.22 9.85 -7.64
N ASN A 109 0.74 11.07 -7.89
CA ASN A 109 0.83 12.16 -6.92
C ASN A 109 -0.33 12.10 -5.91
N LEU A 110 -0.38 13.02 -4.94
CA LEU A 110 -1.46 13.05 -3.94
C LEU A 110 -2.86 13.31 -4.53
N HIS A 111 -2.94 13.78 -5.78
CA HIS A 111 -4.19 13.95 -6.52
C HIS A 111 -4.56 12.72 -7.36
N GLY A 112 -3.78 11.63 -7.28
CA GLY A 112 -4.03 10.38 -8.01
C GLY A 112 -3.75 10.44 -9.52
N LYS A 113 -2.94 11.41 -9.96
CA LYS A 113 -2.44 11.52 -11.34
C LYS A 113 -1.10 10.80 -11.46
N LEU A 114 -0.88 10.06 -12.55
CA LEU A 114 0.39 9.38 -12.81
C LEU A 114 1.57 10.37 -12.81
N LYS A 115 2.64 10.01 -12.10
CA LYS A 115 3.89 10.77 -12.15
C LYS A 115 4.70 10.28 -13.33
N SER A 116 4.91 11.15 -14.32
CA SER A 116 5.91 10.94 -15.36
C SER A 116 7.19 11.66 -14.96
N SER A 117 8.28 10.92 -14.77
CA SER A 117 9.59 11.47 -14.46
C SER A 117 10.68 10.63 -15.11
N LYS A 118 11.80 11.25 -15.49
CA LYS A 118 12.99 10.51 -15.94
C LYS A 118 13.58 9.60 -14.85
N LYS A 119 13.17 9.77 -13.59
CA LYS A 119 13.69 9.03 -12.44
C LYS A 119 12.85 7.83 -12.03
N LEU A 120 11.57 7.76 -12.43
CA LEU A 120 10.64 6.73 -11.99
C LEU A 120 9.68 6.40 -13.14
N ALA A 121 9.50 5.12 -13.42
CA ALA A 121 8.42 4.60 -14.22
C ALA A 121 7.08 4.96 -13.56
N SER A 122 6.14 5.45 -14.38
CA SER A 122 4.81 5.83 -13.91
C SER A 122 3.95 4.62 -13.54
N GLU A 123 4.22 3.48 -14.16
CA GLU A 123 3.49 2.24 -13.99
C GLU A 123 4.44 1.06 -14.19
N LEU A 124 4.31 0.05 -13.35
CA LEU A 124 4.95 -1.25 -13.47
C LEU A 124 3.87 -2.30 -13.67
N SER A 125 4.02 -3.14 -14.68
CA SER A 125 3.06 -4.19 -15.02
C SER A 125 3.61 -5.57 -14.70
N PHE A 126 2.76 -6.46 -14.22
CA PHE A 126 3.07 -7.84 -13.89
C PHE A 126 2.19 -8.77 -14.74
N ASP A 127 2.69 -9.95 -15.07
CA ASP A 127 1.96 -10.98 -15.82
C ASP A 127 1.08 -11.87 -14.92
N PHE A 128 1.10 -11.62 -13.61
CA PHE A 128 0.29 -12.29 -12.59
C PHE A 128 -0.51 -11.30 -11.74
N CYS A 129 -1.59 -11.78 -11.12
CA CYS A 129 -2.36 -11.03 -10.12
C CYS A 129 -1.55 -10.92 -8.82
N ILE A 130 -1.33 -9.69 -8.37
CA ILE A 130 -0.56 -9.40 -7.18
C ILE A 130 -1.43 -9.63 -5.96
N GLU A 131 -0.90 -10.33 -4.96
CA GLU A 131 -1.57 -10.56 -3.66
C GLU A 131 -1.05 -9.60 -2.58
N SER A 132 0.23 -9.24 -2.64
CA SER A 132 0.83 -8.24 -1.76
C SER A 132 2.06 -7.62 -2.41
N VAL A 133 2.47 -6.46 -1.91
CA VAL A 133 3.70 -5.79 -2.37
C VAL A 133 4.55 -5.35 -1.19
N VAL A 134 5.85 -5.28 -1.41
CA VAL A 134 6.80 -4.63 -0.52
C VAL A 134 7.54 -3.57 -1.31
N CYS A 135 7.50 -2.33 -0.83
CA CYS A 135 8.21 -1.22 -1.45
C CYS A 135 9.60 -1.12 -0.84
N LEU A 136 10.62 -1.15 -1.69
CA LEU A 136 12.02 -0.93 -1.33
C LEU A 136 12.43 0.47 -1.80
N GLN A 137 13.68 0.86 -1.55
CA GLN A 137 14.16 2.22 -1.85
C GLN A 137 14.12 2.54 -3.36
N ASP A 138 14.43 1.59 -4.23
CA ASP A 138 14.58 1.77 -5.67
C ASP A 138 13.79 0.77 -6.52
N SER A 139 13.04 -0.10 -5.87
CA SER A 139 12.33 -1.23 -6.47
C SER A 139 11.10 -1.61 -5.67
N VAL A 140 10.23 -2.43 -6.26
CA VAL A 140 9.09 -3.06 -5.60
C VAL A 140 9.19 -4.57 -5.76
N LEU A 141 8.85 -5.31 -4.70
CA LEU A 141 8.61 -6.75 -4.76
C LEU A 141 7.11 -6.97 -4.82
N ALA A 142 6.63 -7.61 -5.89
CA ALA A 142 5.25 -8.05 -6.00
C ALA A 142 5.16 -9.55 -5.75
N PHE A 143 4.30 -9.94 -4.81
CA PHE A 143 4.10 -11.33 -4.40
C PHE A 143 2.81 -11.85 -5.00
N TRP A 144 2.85 -13.10 -5.43
CA TRP A 144 1.70 -13.84 -5.92
C TRP A 144 1.74 -15.26 -5.37
N LYS A 145 0.67 -16.01 -5.58
CA LYS A 145 0.46 -17.33 -4.98
C LYS A 145 1.68 -18.26 -5.06
N HIS A 146 2.38 -18.29 -6.20
CA HIS A 146 3.49 -19.23 -6.43
C HIS A 146 4.86 -18.57 -6.52
N GLY A 147 4.99 -17.33 -6.04
CA GLY A 147 6.28 -16.67 -6.12
C GLY A 147 6.29 -15.18 -5.81
N MET A 148 7.34 -14.54 -6.29
CA MET A 148 7.51 -13.09 -6.21
C MET A 148 8.34 -12.60 -7.39
N GLN A 149 8.11 -11.36 -7.79
CA GLN A 149 8.92 -10.67 -8.80
C GLN A 149 9.29 -9.28 -8.28
N GLY A 150 10.57 -8.98 -8.28
CA GLY A 150 11.12 -7.67 -8.01
C GLY A 150 11.31 -6.87 -9.29
N LYS A 151 10.87 -5.62 -9.31
CA LYS A 151 11.07 -4.69 -10.44
C LYS A 151 11.65 -3.37 -10.00
N SER A 152 12.58 -2.83 -10.78
CA SER A 152 13.14 -1.49 -10.54
C SER A 152 12.10 -0.41 -10.84
N PHE A 153 11.97 0.58 -9.94
CA PHE A 153 11.16 1.76 -10.23
C PHE A 153 11.71 2.58 -11.39
N LYS A 154 13.01 2.49 -11.72
CA LYS A 154 13.63 3.30 -12.77
C LYS A 154 13.44 2.72 -14.17
N SER A 155 13.74 1.43 -14.32
CA SER A 155 13.81 0.77 -15.62
C SER A 155 12.62 -0.13 -15.93
N ASP A 156 11.75 -0.43 -14.96
CA ASP A 156 10.72 -1.50 -15.06
C ASP A 156 11.32 -2.89 -15.36
N GLU A 157 12.64 -3.04 -15.22
CA GLU A 157 13.32 -4.32 -15.39
C GLU A 157 13.14 -5.19 -14.15
N VAL A 158 12.98 -6.48 -14.41
CA VAL A 158 12.93 -7.51 -13.39
C VAL A 158 14.32 -7.62 -12.76
N THR A 159 14.41 -7.35 -11.47
CA THR A 159 15.65 -7.42 -10.69
C THR A 159 15.79 -8.76 -9.97
N GLN A 160 14.66 -9.38 -9.61
CA GLN A 160 14.61 -10.61 -8.83
C GLN A 160 13.35 -11.40 -9.19
N GLU A 161 13.40 -12.72 -9.14
CA GLU A 161 12.24 -13.56 -9.40
C GLU A 161 12.34 -14.89 -8.66
N ILE A 162 11.23 -15.30 -8.04
CA ILE A 162 10.99 -16.66 -7.55
C ILE A 162 9.68 -17.09 -8.18
N SER A 163 9.68 -18.25 -8.84
CA SER A 163 8.49 -18.88 -9.40
C SER A 163 8.59 -20.39 -9.18
N ASP A 164 7.69 -20.93 -8.37
CA ASP A 164 7.62 -22.37 -8.06
C ASP A 164 6.16 -22.77 -7.80
N GLU A 165 5.49 -23.30 -8.83
CA GLU A 165 4.09 -23.74 -8.75
C GLU A 165 3.88 -24.93 -7.82
N THR A 166 4.95 -25.65 -7.45
CA THR A 166 4.86 -26.74 -6.47
C THR A 166 4.67 -26.20 -5.04
N ARG A 167 4.82 -24.89 -4.84
CA ARG A 167 4.69 -24.22 -3.56
C ARG A 167 3.71 -23.06 -3.61
N VAL A 168 3.04 -22.82 -2.50
CA VAL A 168 2.29 -21.60 -2.23
C VAL A 168 3.11 -20.73 -1.29
N PHE A 169 3.38 -19.50 -1.71
CA PHE A 169 4.11 -18.51 -0.94
C PHE A 169 3.16 -17.52 -0.26
N ARG A 170 3.53 -17.04 0.92
CA ARG A 170 2.79 -16.02 1.65
C ARG A 170 3.74 -15.06 2.35
N LEU A 171 3.53 -13.77 2.16
CA LEU A 171 4.23 -12.72 2.90
C LEU A 171 3.78 -12.73 4.37
N LEU A 172 4.74 -12.83 5.29
CA LEU A 172 4.48 -12.79 6.73
C LEU A 172 4.71 -11.41 7.33
N GLY A 173 5.68 -10.66 6.79
CA GLY A 173 6.04 -9.33 7.29
C GLY A 173 7.17 -8.71 6.48
N SER A 174 7.29 -7.38 6.55
CA SER A 174 8.21 -6.60 5.72
C SER A 174 8.76 -5.33 6.35
N ASP A 175 8.58 -5.09 7.66
CA ASP A 175 8.96 -3.83 8.31
C ASP A 175 10.48 -3.57 8.29
N ARG A 176 11.27 -4.57 8.69
CA ARG A 176 12.75 -4.51 8.65
C ARG A 176 13.36 -5.60 7.77
N VAL A 177 12.69 -6.73 7.75
CA VAL A 177 13.11 -7.94 7.06
C VAL A 177 11.89 -8.48 6.34
N VAL A 178 12.05 -8.81 5.07
CA VAL A 178 10.98 -9.43 4.30
C VAL A 178 11.01 -10.92 4.59
N VAL A 179 9.93 -11.41 5.20
CA VAL A 179 9.79 -12.81 5.61
C VAL A 179 8.69 -13.47 4.80
N LEU A 180 9.02 -14.58 4.13
CA LEU A 180 8.09 -15.41 3.40
C LEU A 180 7.89 -16.75 4.07
N GLU A 181 6.68 -17.26 3.96
CA GLU A 181 6.36 -18.64 4.23
C GLU A 181 6.12 -19.37 2.90
N SER A 182 6.54 -20.64 2.79
CA SER A 182 6.06 -21.52 1.71
C SER A 182 5.51 -22.84 2.23
N ARG A 183 4.49 -23.36 1.56
CA ARG A 183 3.93 -24.71 1.76
C ARG A 183 3.81 -25.43 0.41
N PRO A 184 3.89 -26.77 0.35
CA PRO A 184 3.54 -27.52 -0.86
C PRO A 184 2.11 -27.22 -1.32
N THR A 185 1.92 -27.01 -2.62
CA THR A 185 0.62 -26.71 -3.22
C THR A 185 -0.38 -27.86 -3.04
N ASP A 186 0.11 -29.11 -3.08
CA ASP A 186 -0.67 -30.34 -2.95
C ASP A 186 -1.00 -30.73 -1.50
N ASN A 187 -0.28 -30.18 -0.52
CA ASN A 187 -0.51 -30.42 0.90
C ASN A 187 -0.47 -29.13 1.74
N PRO A 188 -1.58 -28.38 1.80
CA PRO A 188 -1.68 -27.14 2.57
C PRO A 188 -1.50 -27.31 4.10
N THR A 189 -1.58 -28.54 4.60
CA THR A 189 -1.41 -28.86 6.04
C THR A 189 0.03 -29.26 6.41
N ALA A 190 0.91 -29.39 5.41
CA ALA A 190 2.31 -29.70 5.65
C ALA A 190 3.02 -28.59 6.45
N HIS A 191 4.18 -28.94 7.00
CA HIS A 191 5.06 -27.97 7.64
C HIS A 191 5.50 -26.89 6.65
N SER A 192 5.58 -25.67 7.14
CA SER A 192 6.00 -24.53 6.35
C SER A 192 7.51 -24.36 6.37
N ASN A 193 8.05 -23.87 5.25
CA ASN A 193 9.38 -23.30 5.21
C ASN A 193 9.31 -21.79 5.40
N LEU A 194 10.30 -21.22 6.08
CA LEU A 194 10.45 -19.78 6.25
C LEU A 194 11.68 -19.29 5.48
N TYR A 195 11.52 -18.17 4.79
CA TYR A 195 12.58 -17.52 4.03
C TYR A 195 12.71 -16.08 4.50
N ILE A 196 13.95 -15.62 4.59
CA ILE A 196 14.28 -14.23 4.81
C ILE A 196 14.89 -13.72 3.52
N LEU A 197 14.26 -12.73 2.88
CA LEU A 197 14.83 -12.07 1.72
C LEU A 197 15.79 -11.00 2.23
N ALA A 198 17.09 -11.27 2.10
CA ALA A 198 18.13 -10.28 2.32
C ALA A 198 18.34 -9.48 1.03
N GLY A 199 18.16 -8.16 1.11
CA GLY A 199 18.58 -7.26 0.03
C GLY A 199 20.11 -7.12 -0.02
N HIS A 200 20.64 -6.62 -1.13
CA HIS A 200 21.98 -6.03 -1.11
C HIS A 200 21.87 -4.72 -0.32
N GLU A 201 22.44 -4.66 0.88
CA GLU A 201 22.77 -3.35 1.45
C GLU A 201 23.81 -2.73 0.51
N ASN A 202 23.52 -1.55 -0.04
CA ASN A 202 24.55 -0.75 -0.67
C ASN A 202 25.56 -0.41 0.43
N SER A 203 26.66 -1.15 0.48
CA SER A 203 27.85 -0.81 1.24
C SER A 203 28.36 0.54 0.74
N TYR A 204 27.90 1.63 1.34
CA TYR A 204 28.49 2.96 1.19
C TYR A 204 29.60 3.15 2.21
#